data_AF-A0A948HPG7-F1
#
_entry.id   AF-A0A948HPG7-F1
#
_cell.length_a   1.000
_cell.length_b   1.000
_cell.length_c   1.000
_cell.angle_alpha   90.00
_cell.angle_beta   90.00
_cell.angle_gamma   90.00
#
_symmetry.space_group_name_H-M   'P 1'
#
loop_
_entity.id
_entity.type
_entity.pdbx_description
1 polymer ?
#
loop_
_entity_poly.entity_id
_entity_poly.type
_entity_poly.pdbx_seq_one_letter_code
_entity_poly.pdbx_strand_id
1 'polypeptide(L)'
;MTLPPALPGTTVSTGWWRRHWRWAMPVAVVVGMAAAAGAVWFALSQWAYWSKSSTPYQEAMRRARCNVELVEALGEPLRDGYLPAGSMHSNGQSQFVIGVSGPQGKGRLFLNAKRSGVHWDYPMLYVVTDANDAIDLTALDDAEAAERCALAECRAKGECPPSLRL
;
A
#
# COMPACT_ATOMS: atom_id res chain seq x y z
N MET A 1 -1.77 -57.79 67.36
CA MET A 1 -2.40 -56.96 66.31
C MET A 1 -1.28 -56.17 65.63
N THR A 2 -0.86 -56.57 64.44
CA THR A 2 0.22 -55.90 63.69
C THR A 2 -0.42 -54.93 62.70
N LEU A 3 -0.12 -53.63 62.82
CA LEU A 3 -0.60 -52.61 61.89
C LEU A 3 0.09 -52.78 60.51
N PRO A 4 -0.60 -52.54 59.39
CA PRO A 4 0.01 -52.63 58.07
C PRO A 4 0.95 -51.44 57.79
N PRO A 5 1.97 -51.62 56.93
CA PRO A 5 2.90 -50.55 56.58
C PRO A 5 2.23 -49.44 55.77
N ALA A 6 2.59 -48.19 56.05
CA ALA A 6 2.10 -47.02 55.32
C ALA A 6 2.74 -46.95 53.92
N LEU A 7 1.91 -46.71 52.89
CA LEU A 7 2.35 -46.53 51.50
C LEU A 7 3.08 -45.18 51.32
N PRO A 8 4.10 -45.11 50.44
CA PRO A 8 4.78 -43.85 50.15
C PRO A 8 3.84 -42.90 49.40
N GLY A 9 3.68 -41.68 49.92
CA GLY A 9 2.90 -40.63 49.28
C GLY A 9 3.55 -40.19 47.97
N THR A 10 2.80 -40.22 46.88
CA THR A 10 3.20 -39.64 45.60
C THR A 10 3.19 -38.11 45.72
N THR A 11 4.36 -37.49 45.77
CA THR A 11 4.47 -36.03 45.69
C THR A 11 4.21 -35.59 44.25
N VAL A 12 2.97 -35.16 43.96
CA VAL A 12 2.64 -34.47 42.71
C VAL A 12 3.42 -33.16 42.71
N SER A 13 4.41 -33.03 41.82
CA SER A 13 5.25 -31.83 41.71
C SER A 13 4.41 -30.64 41.23
N THR A 14 3.87 -29.87 42.15
CA THR A 14 3.19 -28.59 41.85
C THR A 14 4.24 -27.46 41.77
N GLY A 15 5.31 -27.65 41.00
CA GLY A 15 6.53 -26.85 41.15
C GLY A 15 6.69 -25.65 40.22
N TRP A 16 6.24 -25.73 38.96
CA TRP A 16 6.60 -24.74 37.95
C TRP A 16 5.41 -23.90 37.48
N TRP A 17 4.28 -24.57 37.24
CA TRP A 17 3.07 -23.97 36.66
C TRP A 17 2.44 -22.90 37.55
N ARG A 18 2.36 -23.12 38.88
CA ARG A 18 1.71 -22.21 39.83
C ARG A 18 2.50 -20.92 40.09
N ARG A 19 3.82 -20.92 39.82
CA ARG A 19 4.73 -19.79 40.05
C ARG A 19 4.86 -18.89 38.83
N HIS A 20 4.88 -19.48 37.63
CA HIS A 20 4.99 -18.74 36.38
C HIS A 20 3.64 -18.29 35.79
N TRP A 21 2.49 -18.85 36.23
CA TRP A 21 1.16 -18.47 35.72
C TRP A 21 0.86 -16.97 35.79
N ARG A 22 1.36 -16.30 36.84
CA ARG A 22 1.16 -14.84 37.03
C ARG A 22 1.87 -13.99 35.97
N TRP A 23 2.94 -14.51 35.36
CA TRP A 23 3.69 -13.86 34.28
C TRP A 23 3.35 -14.44 32.89
N ALA A 24 2.97 -15.72 32.82
CA ALA A 24 2.58 -16.39 31.59
C ALA A 24 1.31 -15.79 30.98
N MET A 25 0.33 -15.40 31.80
CA MET A 25 -0.89 -14.73 31.33
C MET A 25 -0.59 -13.38 30.63
N PRO A 26 0.08 -12.40 31.26
CA PRO A 26 0.38 -11.13 30.60
C PRO A 26 1.32 -11.31 29.40
N VAL A 27 2.28 -12.24 29.46
CA VAL A 27 3.14 -12.54 28.30
C VAL A 27 2.33 -13.13 27.15
N ALA A 28 1.39 -14.05 27.41
CA ALA A 28 0.52 -14.62 26.38
C ALA A 28 -0.38 -13.54 25.74
N VAL A 29 -0.88 -12.59 26.53
CA VAL A 29 -1.66 -11.45 26.00
C VAL A 29 -0.79 -10.56 25.11
N VAL A 30 0.43 -10.21 25.55
CA VAL A 30 1.36 -9.38 24.76
C VAL A 30 1.78 -10.09 23.48
N VAL A 31 2.08 -11.39 23.53
CA VAL A 31 2.39 -12.21 22.35
C VAL A 31 1.20 -12.28 21.41
N GLY A 32 -0.02 -12.45 21.94
CA GLY A 32 -1.25 -12.43 21.15
C GLY A 32 -1.47 -11.08 20.45
N MET A 33 -1.28 -9.97 21.16
CA MET A 33 -1.36 -8.62 20.57
C MET A 33 -0.29 -8.39 19.51
N ALA A 34 0.95 -8.82 19.77
CA ALA A 34 2.05 -8.70 18.81
C ALA A 34 1.80 -9.54 17.55
N ALA A 35 1.27 -10.76 17.70
CA ALA A 35 0.88 -11.61 16.58
C ALA A 35 -0.26 -10.99 15.76
N ALA A 36 -1.28 -10.43 16.43
CA ALA A 36 -2.37 -9.72 15.75
C ALA A 36 -1.88 -8.49 14.99
N ALA A 37 -1.04 -7.65 15.62
CA ALA A 37 -0.44 -6.49 14.96
C ALA A 37 0.44 -6.90 13.77
N GLY A 38 1.25 -7.95 13.93
CA GLY A 38 2.08 -8.50 12.87
C GLY A 38 1.26 -9.04 11.70
N ALA A 39 0.15 -9.74 11.96
CA ALA A 39 -0.75 -10.24 10.93
C ALA A 39 -1.42 -9.11 10.15
N VAL A 40 -1.91 -8.07 10.84
CA VAL A 40 -2.49 -6.88 10.19
C VAL A 40 -1.46 -6.16 9.35
N TRP A 41 -0.26 -5.93 9.89
CA TRP A 41 0.84 -5.32 9.15
C TRP A 41 1.20 -6.12 7.89
N PHE A 42 1.33 -7.44 8.01
CA PHE A 42 1.64 -8.32 6.89
C PHE A 42 0.54 -8.27 5.82
N ALA A 43 -0.74 -8.33 6.21
CA ALA A 43 -1.86 -8.23 5.28
C ALA A 43 -1.89 -6.89 4.53
N LEU A 44 -1.68 -5.77 5.23
CA LEU A 44 -1.59 -4.45 4.62
C LEU A 44 -0.40 -4.34 3.66
N SER A 45 0.75 -4.91 4.02
CA SER A 45 1.95 -4.87 3.18
C SER A 45 1.77 -5.68 1.88
N GLN A 46 1.14 -6.85 1.97
CA GLN A 46 0.81 -7.67 0.81
C GLN A 46 -0.22 -6.97 -0.07
N TRP A 47 -1.28 -6.41 0.51
CA TRP A 47 -2.28 -5.67 -0.24
C TRP A 47 -1.67 -4.45 -0.96
N ALA A 48 -0.81 -3.70 -0.28
CA ALA A 48 -0.05 -2.60 -0.87
C ALA A 48 0.81 -3.09 -2.05
N TYR A 49 1.57 -4.18 -1.87
CA TYR A 49 2.40 -4.75 -2.93
C TYR A 49 1.58 -5.16 -4.17
N TRP A 50 0.49 -5.90 -3.97
CA TRP A 50 -0.41 -6.32 -5.04
C TRP A 50 -1.08 -5.12 -5.73
N SER A 51 -1.49 -4.10 -4.98
CA SER A 51 -2.08 -2.88 -5.56
C SER A 51 -1.06 -2.08 -6.38
N LYS A 52 0.20 -1.96 -5.91
CA LYS A 52 1.28 -1.26 -6.61
C LYS A 52 1.76 -1.98 -7.87
N SER A 53 1.59 -3.31 -7.93
CA SER A 53 1.86 -4.09 -9.14
C SER A 53 0.78 -3.99 -10.20
N SER A 54 -0.35 -3.35 -9.91
CA SER A 54 -1.41 -3.18 -10.90
C SER A 54 -0.99 -2.13 -11.95
N THR A 55 -1.05 -2.50 -13.22
CA THR A 55 -0.83 -1.59 -14.36
C THR A 55 -1.60 -0.27 -14.25
N PRO A 56 -2.87 -0.20 -13.75
CA PRO A 56 -3.56 1.08 -13.59
C PRO A 56 -2.94 2.00 -12.53
N TYR A 57 -2.35 1.45 -11.47
CA TYR A 57 -1.70 2.26 -10.42
C TYR A 57 -0.42 2.92 -10.94
N GLN A 58 0.43 2.16 -11.64
CA GLN A 58 1.69 2.68 -12.19
C GLN A 58 1.43 3.74 -13.25
N GLU A 59 0.43 3.52 -14.10
CA GLU A 59 0.06 4.45 -15.15
C GLU A 59 -0.51 5.75 -14.57
N ALA A 60 -1.38 5.67 -13.56
CA ALA A 60 -1.90 6.84 -12.87
C ALA A 60 -0.81 7.67 -12.18
N MET A 61 0.14 7.00 -11.50
CA MET A 61 1.28 7.67 -10.87
C MET A 61 2.24 8.30 -11.87
N ARG A 62 2.46 7.65 -13.02
CA ARG A 62 3.25 8.19 -14.12
C ARG A 62 2.61 9.47 -14.65
N ARG A 63 1.31 9.45 -14.95
CA ARG A 63 0.55 10.63 -15.42
C ARG A 63 0.57 11.77 -14.40
N ALA A 64 0.43 11.46 -13.11
CA ALA A 64 0.53 12.46 -12.05
C ALA A 64 1.90 13.15 -12.03
N ARG A 65 3.00 12.40 -12.15
CA ARG A 65 4.36 12.98 -12.20
C ARG A 65 4.61 13.82 -13.46
N CYS A 66 3.96 13.49 -14.56
CA CYS A 66 4.13 14.19 -15.83
C CYS A 66 3.31 15.48 -15.96
N ASN A 67 2.40 15.74 -15.02
CA ASN A 67 1.58 16.94 -15.08
C ASN A 67 2.32 18.13 -14.43
N VAL A 68 2.63 19.14 -15.24
CA VAL A 68 3.35 20.35 -14.81
C VAL A 68 2.55 21.12 -13.74
N GLU A 69 1.24 21.25 -13.91
CA GLU A 69 0.35 21.93 -12.95
C GLU A 69 0.34 21.22 -11.58
N LEU A 70 0.39 19.89 -11.59
CA LEU A 70 0.46 19.10 -10.36
C LEU A 70 1.84 19.20 -9.68
N VAL A 71 2.92 19.18 -10.49
CA VAL A 71 4.29 19.34 -10.01
C VAL A 71 4.51 20.73 -9.43
N GLU A 72 3.96 21.77 -10.06
CA GLU A 72 4.02 23.13 -9.54
C GLU A 72 3.21 23.28 -8.24
N ALA A 73 2.05 22.61 -8.14
CA ALA A 73 1.19 22.69 -6.96
C ALA A 73 1.71 21.89 -5.74
N LEU A 74 2.22 20.66 -5.92
CA LEU A 74 2.68 19.80 -4.82
C LEU A 74 4.20 19.78 -4.64
N GLY A 75 4.97 20.13 -5.67
CA GLY A 75 6.43 20.06 -5.70
C GLY A 75 6.98 18.65 -5.94
N GLU A 76 8.25 18.59 -6.37
CA GLU A 76 9.00 17.34 -6.49
C GLU A 76 9.90 17.09 -5.27
N PRO A 77 10.03 15.83 -4.80
CA PRO A 77 9.47 14.61 -5.37
C PRO A 77 8.05 14.30 -4.90
N LEU A 78 7.18 13.86 -5.83
CA LEU A 78 5.84 13.35 -5.54
C LEU A 78 5.94 11.95 -4.90
N ARG A 79 5.55 11.85 -3.62
CA ARG A 79 5.47 10.62 -2.84
C ARG A 79 4.04 10.12 -2.76
N ASP A 80 3.85 8.85 -3.09
CA ASP A 80 2.61 8.12 -2.87
C ASP A 80 2.39 7.83 -1.38
N GLY A 81 1.14 7.92 -0.94
CA GLY A 81 0.72 7.54 0.40
C GLY A 81 0.92 6.04 0.65
N TYR A 82 1.17 5.68 1.91
CA TYR A 82 1.52 4.31 2.31
C TYR A 82 0.41 3.28 2.03
N LEU A 83 -0.84 3.73 1.91
CA LEU A 83 -2.00 2.88 1.67
C LEU A 83 -2.87 3.50 0.55
N PRO A 84 -2.91 2.91 -0.66
CA PRO A 84 -3.90 3.29 -1.65
C PRO A 84 -5.28 2.88 -1.13
N ALA A 85 -6.19 3.85 -1.04
CA ALA A 85 -7.56 3.61 -0.60
C ALA A 85 -8.41 3.35 -1.85
N GLY A 86 -8.79 2.12 -2.13
CA GLY A 86 -9.60 1.83 -3.31
C GLY A 86 -10.38 0.54 -3.19
N SER A 87 -11.42 0.44 -4.01
CA SER A 87 -12.25 -0.75 -4.13
C SER A 87 -12.26 -1.20 -5.57
N MET A 88 -11.86 -2.45 -5.81
CA MET A 88 -12.11 -3.12 -7.07
C MET A 88 -13.55 -3.65 -7.02
N HIS A 89 -14.40 -3.17 -7.92
CA HIS A 89 -15.71 -3.78 -8.12
C HIS A 89 -15.61 -4.93 -9.13
N SER A 90 -16.38 -5.98 -8.90
CA SER A 90 -16.42 -7.19 -9.74
C SER A 90 -16.95 -6.96 -11.16
N ASN A 91 -17.48 -5.77 -11.45
CA ASN A 91 -18.01 -5.36 -12.75
C ASN A 91 -16.93 -4.87 -13.74
N GLY A 92 -15.64 -5.04 -13.43
CA GLY A 92 -14.54 -4.56 -14.27
C GLY A 92 -14.28 -3.06 -14.18
N GLN A 93 -14.88 -2.39 -13.19
CA GLN A 93 -14.57 -1.01 -12.81
C GLN A 93 -13.74 -1.04 -11.53
N SER A 94 -12.69 -0.23 -11.51
CA SER A 94 -11.82 -0.11 -10.35
C SER A 94 -11.63 1.36 -10.01
N GLN A 95 -12.09 1.72 -8.82
CA GLN A 95 -11.96 3.07 -8.30
C GLN A 95 -10.90 3.06 -7.21
N PHE A 96 -9.85 3.84 -7.42
CA PHE A 96 -8.79 4.01 -6.44
C PHE A 96 -8.59 5.48 -6.12
N VAL A 97 -8.35 5.74 -4.84
CA VAL A 97 -7.94 7.02 -4.30
C VAL A 97 -6.53 6.85 -3.78
N ILE A 98 -5.59 7.55 -4.40
CA ILE A 98 -4.18 7.52 -4.02
C ILE A 98 -3.88 8.84 -3.34
N GLY A 99 -3.44 8.81 -2.08
CA GLY A 99 -2.87 10.00 -1.45
C GLY A 99 -1.55 10.34 -2.13
N VAL A 100 -1.37 11.60 -2.54
CA VAL A 100 -0.12 12.08 -3.13
C VAL A 100 0.39 13.22 -2.25
N SER A 101 1.67 13.23 -1.95
CA SER A 101 2.30 14.22 -1.08
C SER A 101 3.61 14.70 -1.71
N GLY A 102 3.81 16.00 -1.73
CA GLY A 102 5.07 16.63 -2.12
C GLY A 102 5.54 17.62 -1.05
N PRO A 103 6.70 18.27 -1.25
CA PRO A 103 7.24 19.24 -0.30
C PRO A 103 6.40 20.53 -0.19
N GLN A 104 5.64 20.90 -1.23
CA GLN A 104 4.81 22.11 -1.24
C GLN A 104 3.38 21.85 -0.74
N GLY A 105 2.92 20.60 -0.74
CA GLY A 105 1.56 20.28 -0.33
C GLY A 105 1.17 18.82 -0.44
N LYS A 106 -0.09 18.53 -0.12
CA LYS A 106 -0.69 17.20 -0.25
C LYS A 106 -1.92 17.28 -1.16
N GLY A 107 -2.27 16.14 -1.73
CA GLY A 107 -3.44 15.98 -2.57
C GLY A 107 -3.94 14.54 -2.58
N ARG A 108 -5.12 14.35 -3.16
CA ARG A 108 -5.76 13.07 -3.37
C ARG A 108 -6.02 12.88 -4.86
N LEU A 109 -5.36 11.88 -5.44
CA LEU A 109 -5.55 11.44 -6.81
C LEU A 109 -6.73 10.47 -6.84
N PHE A 110 -7.77 10.83 -7.58
CA PHE A 110 -8.93 9.99 -7.85
C PHE A 110 -8.77 9.38 -9.23
N LEU A 111 -8.82 8.05 -9.30
CA LEU A 111 -8.74 7.31 -10.55
C LEU A 111 -9.88 6.31 -10.67
N ASN A 112 -10.50 6.28 -11.85
CA ASN A 112 -11.46 5.27 -12.24
C ASN A 112 -10.92 4.61 -13.50
N ALA A 113 -10.52 3.34 -13.37
CA ALA A 113 -10.08 2.53 -14.49
C ALA A 113 -11.19 1.52 -14.83
N LYS A 114 -11.63 1.54 -16.09
CA LYS A 114 -12.61 0.61 -16.64
C LYS A 114 -11.88 -0.32 -17.62
N ARG A 115 -11.98 -1.62 -17.39
CA ARG A 115 -11.41 -2.60 -18.32
C ARG A 115 -12.29 -2.67 -19.57
N SER A 116 -11.72 -2.36 -20.74
CA SER A 116 -12.36 -2.43 -22.05
C SER A 116 -11.63 -3.47 -22.90
N GLY A 117 -12.01 -4.75 -22.74
CA GLY A 117 -11.37 -5.88 -23.40
C GLY A 117 -9.91 -6.11 -22.95
N VAL A 118 -8.96 -5.85 -23.85
CA VAL A 118 -7.50 -5.97 -23.63
C VAL A 118 -6.90 -4.65 -23.13
N HIS A 119 -7.58 -3.52 -23.31
CA HIS A 119 -7.12 -2.19 -22.94
C HIS A 119 -7.81 -1.70 -21.67
N TRP A 120 -7.12 -0.85 -20.92
CA TRP A 120 -7.66 -0.18 -19.73
C TRP A 120 -7.98 1.25 -20.11
N ASP A 121 -9.26 1.62 -20.03
CA ASP A 121 -9.70 3.00 -20.19
C ASP A 121 -9.68 3.69 -18.83
N TYR A 122 -9.25 4.94 -18.80
CA TYR A 122 -9.19 5.76 -17.59
C TYR A 122 -10.13 6.96 -17.73
N PRO A 123 -11.47 6.75 -17.76
CA PRO A 123 -12.43 7.81 -18.03
C PRO A 123 -12.45 8.94 -16.99
N MET A 124 -11.81 8.75 -15.83
CA MET A 124 -11.76 9.74 -14.78
C MET A 124 -10.44 9.62 -14.03
N LEU A 125 -9.58 10.62 -14.17
CA LEU A 125 -8.28 10.72 -13.51
C LEU A 125 -8.02 12.18 -13.17
N TYR A 126 -8.18 12.57 -11.91
CA TYR A 126 -7.96 13.94 -11.46
C TYR A 126 -7.37 13.99 -10.06
N VAL A 127 -6.64 15.04 -9.74
CA VAL A 127 -6.09 15.26 -8.40
C VAL A 127 -6.77 16.46 -7.76
N VAL A 128 -7.19 16.30 -6.51
CA VAL A 128 -7.64 17.40 -5.67
C VAL A 128 -6.55 17.73 -4.68
N THR A 129 -6.01 18.95 -4.76
CA THR A 129 -5.01 19.45 -3.79
C THR A 129 -5.69 19.93 -2.50
N ASP A 130 -4.93 20.11 -1.42
CA ASP A 130 -5.45 20.71 -0.20
C ASP A 130 -5.92 22.17 -0.40
N ALA A 131 -5.45 22.85 -1.47
CA ALA A 131 -5.94 24.16 -1.90
C ALA A 131 -7.33 24.09 -2.57
N ASN A 132 -7.91 22.89 -2.68
CA ASN A 132 -9.19 22.61 -3.33
C ASN A 132 -9.18 22.86 -4.85
N ASP A 133 -8.00 22.85 -5.47
CA ASP A 133 -7.83 22.89 -6.91
C ASP A 133 -7.89 21.46 -7.47
N ALA A 134 -8.76 21.27 -8.46
CA ALA A 134 -8.94 20.00 -9.16
C ALA A 134 -8.19 20.03 -10.49
N ILE A 135 -7.10 19.26 -10.58
CA ILE A 135 -6.26 19.15 -11.77
C ILE A 135 -6.67 17.89 -12.53
N ASP A 136 -7.14 18.05 -13.75
CA ASP A 136 -7.52 16.94 -14.63
C ASP A 136 -6.28 16.32 -15.29
N LEU A 137 -6.12 15.01 -15.15
CA LEU A 137 -5.02 14.23 -15.71
C LEU A 137 -5.46 13.29 -16.84
N THR A 138 -6.74 13.32 -17.22
CA THR A 138 -7.26 12.49 -18.32
C THR A 138 -6.68 12.87 -19.67
N ALA A 139 -6.43 14.17 -19.91
CA ALA A 139 -5.83 14.69 -21.15
C ALA A 139 -4.39 14.20 -21.42
N LEU A 140 -3.69 13.66 -20.42
CA LEU A 140 -2.35 13.09 -20.59
C LEU A 140 -2.37 11.68 -21.18
N ASP A 141 -3.55 11.14 -21.53
CA ASP A 141 -3.70 9.84 -22.18
C ASP A 141 -3.32 9.83 -23.67
N ASP A 142 -3.21 11.01 -24.29
CA ASP A 142 -2.62 11.14 -25.63
C ASP A 142 -1.23 10.50 -25.55
N ALA A 143 -1.08 9.34 -26.20
CA ALA A 143 0.09 8.47 -26.04
C ALA A 143 1.42 9.22 -26.26
N GLU A 144 1.40 10.28 -27.08
CA GLU A 144 2.53 11.18 -27.30
C GLU A 144 2.96 11.99 -26.07
N ALA A 145 2.02 12.55 -25.30
CA ALA A 145 2.33 13.35 -24.10
C ALA A 145 2.92 12.46 -23.00
N ALA A 146 2.33 11.27 -22.87
CA ALA A 146 2.82 10.20 -22.02
C ALA A 146 4.25 9.76 -22.38
N GLU A 147 4.53 9.54 -23.66
CA GLU A 147 5.83 9.08 -24.15
C GLU A 147 6.92 10.14 -23.99
N ARG A 148 6.61 11.42 -24.27
CA ARG A 148 7.55 12.54 -24.10
C ARG A 148 8.02 12.72 -22.67
N CYS A 149 7.12 12.56 -21.69
CA CYS A 149 7.50 12.64 -20.28
C CYS A 149 8.32 11.43 -19.83
N ALA A 150 7.95 10.21 -20.27
CA ALA A 150 8.72 9.01 -19.98
C ALA A 150 10.15 9.09 -20.55
N LEU A 151 10.30 9.64 -21.77
CA LEU A 151 11.58 9.95 -22.41
C LEU A 151 12.41 10.96 -21.61
N ALA A 152 11.78 12.01 -21.06
CA ALA A 152 12.45 13.03 -20.26
C ALA A 152 13.00 12.45 -18.94
N GLU A 153 12.19 11.68 -18.22
CA GLU A 153 12.60 11.04 -16.95
C GLU A 153 13.72 10.00 -17.18
N CYS A 154 13.62 9.29 -18.30
CA CYS A 154 14.61 8.33 -18.76
C CYS A 154 15.97 8.98 -19.10
N ARG A 155 15.97 10.13 -19.79
CA ARG A 155 17.19 10.92 -20.01
C ARG A 155 17.80 11.42 -18.71
N ALA A 156 16.98 11.87 -17.77
CA ALA A 156 17.45 12.36 -16.46
C ALA A 156 18.15 11.26 -15.65
N LYS A 157 17.71 10.00 -15.77
CA LYS A 157 18.31 8.84 -15.09
C LYS A 157 19.44 8.16 -15.88
N GLY A 158 19.57 8.44 -17.16
CA GLY A 158 20.61 7.87 -18.04
C GLY A 158 20.36 6.43 -18.49
N GLU A 159 19.16 5.88 -18.23
CA GLU A 159 18.84 4.45 -18.38
C GLU A 159 18.01 4.14 -19.64
N CYS A 160 18.07 4.99 -20.68
CA CYS A 160 17.19 4.78 -21.82
C CYS A 160 17.47 3.53 -22.66
N PRO A 161 16.43 2.74 -22.97
CA PRO A 161 16.56 1.58 -23.82
C PRO A 161 17.00 2.00 -25.24
N PRO A 162 17.78 1.16 -25.93
CA PRO A 162 18.42 1.52 -27.20
C PRO A 162 17.44 1.82 -28.34
N SER A 163 16.16 1.45 -28.22
CA SER A 163 15.12 1.71 -29.23
C SER A 163 14.59 3.15 -29.26
N LEU A 164 14.93 4.00 -28.30
CA LEU A 164 14.41 5.37 -28.14
C LEU A 164 15.52 6.44 -28.23
N ARG A 165 16.65 6.11 -28.87
CA ARG A 165 17.84 6.96 -29.02
C ARG A 165 17.86 7.84 -30.29
N LEU A 166 16.78 7.90 -31.07
CA LEU A 166 16.73 8.66 -32.32
C LEU A 166 15.95 9.97 -32.14
#